data_AF-A0A5J4NRS9-F1
#
_entry.id   AF-A0A5J4NRS9-F1
#
_cell.length_a   1.000
_cell.length_b   1.000
_cell.length_c   1.000
_cell.angle_alpha   90.00
_cell.angle_beta   90.00
_cell.angle_gamma   90.00
#
_symmetry.space_group_name_H-M   'P 1'
#
loop_
_entity.id
_entity.type
_entity.pdbx_description
1 polymer ?
#
loop_
_entity_poly.entity_id
_entity_poly.type
_entity_poly.pdbx_seq_one_letter_code
_entity_poly.pdbx_strand_id
1 'polypeptide(L)'
;MRVVSIPRMELTVAVLAAGLTEYIRRELLMEVKSVPLWTYSIIVLRFIRETSNEIGMSVVNRLSSIHDLSNPDYWWYVDTKSNPADLTYQGMYQKG
;
A
#
# COMPACT_ATOMS: atom_id res chain seq x y z
N MET A 1 15.27 -7.12 17.61
CA MET A 1 14.28 -6.75 16.58
C MET A 1 15.05 -6.09 15.44
N ARG A 2 15.25 -6.77 14.30
CA ARG A 2 15.98 -6.17 13.18
C ARG A 2 15.05 -5.14 12.53
N VAL A 3 15.49 -3.89 12.56
CA VAL A 3 14.84 -2.74 11.89
C VAL A 3 14.98 -2.95 10.38
N VAL A 4 14.17 -3.83 9.80
CA VAL A 4 13.74 -3.60 8.42
C VAL A 4 13.04 -2.25 8.50
N SER A 5 13.61 -1.21 7.91
CA SER A 5 13.08 0.14 8.03
C SER A 5 11.60 0.10 7.69
N ILE A 6 10.75 0.46 8.65
CA ILE A 6 9.28 0.43 8.58
C ILE A 6 8.73 0.79 7.17
N PRO A 7 9.26 1.82 6.46
CA PRO A 7 8.84 2.15 5.10
C PRO A 7 8.97 1.01 4.06
N ARG A 8 9.95 0.12 4.17
CA ARG A 8 10.14 -1.01 3.23
C ARG A 8 9.02 -2.04 3.36
N MET A 9 8.58 -2.32 4.58
CA MET A 9 7.51 -3.28 4.82
C MET A 9 6.18 -2.70 4.36
N GLU A 10 5.90 -1.44 4.71
CA GLU A 10 4.70 -0.74 4.29
C GLU A 10 4.60 -0.63 2.75
N LEU A 11 5.71 -0.35 2.05
CA LEU A 11 5.75 -0.39 0.58
C LEU A 11 5.52 -1.78 0.01
N THR A 12 5.94 -2.84 0.72
CA THR A 12 5.65 -4.23 0.28
C THR A 12 4.17 -4.53 0.40
N VAL A 13 3.54 -4.12 1.49
CA VAL A 13 2.09 -4.24 1.68
C VAL A 13 1.35 -3.44 0.62
N ALA A 14 1.81 -2.24 0.27
CA ALA A 14 1.22 -1.43 -0.79
C ALA A 14 1.26 -2.12 -2.17
N VAL A 15 2.38 -2.74 -2.54
CA VAL A 15 2.49 -3.54 -3.78
C VAL A 15 1.47 -4.70 -3.78
N LEU A 16 1.35 -5.41 -2.66
CA LEU A 16 0.40 -6.52 -2.54
C LEU A 16 -1.05 -6.04 -2.66
N ALA A 17 -1.40 -4.93 -2.01
CA ALA A 17 -2.74 -4.35 -2.07
C ALA A 17 -3.12 -3.93 -3.50
N ALA A 18 -2.21 -3.26 -4.22
CA ALA A 18 -2.42 -2.89 -5.62
C ALA A 18 -2.58 -4.12 -6.52
N GLY A 19 -1.71 -5.12 -6.37
CA GLY A 19 -1.76 -6.35 -7.16
C GLY A 19 -3.05 -7.16 -6.93
N LEU A 20 -3.46 -7.30 -5.68
CA LEU A 20 -4.71 -8.00 -5.33
C LEU A 20 -5.93 -7.24 -5.86
N THR A 21 -5.92 -5.92 -5.78
CA THR A 21 -7.00 -5.07 -6.30
C THR A 21 -7.14 -5.23 -7.81
N GLU A 22 -6.03 -5.17 -8.54
CA GLU A 22 -6.04 -5.36 -9.99
C GLU A 22 -6.45 -6.78 -10.39
N TYR A 23 -6.00 -7.80 -9.64
CA TYR A 23 -6.45 -9.18 -9.85
C TYR A 23 -7.97 -9.32 -9.69
N ILE A 24 -8.52 -8.86 -8.56
CA ILE A 24 -9.97 -8.93 -8.31
C ILE A 24 -10.74 -8.15 -9.37
N ARG A 25 -10.26 -6.95 -9.73
CA ARG A 25 -10.91 -6.11 -10.75
C ARG A 25 -11.02 -6.82 -12.09
N ARG A 26 -10.03 -7.63 -12.48
CA ARG A 26 -10.05 -8.41 -13.74
C ARG A 26 -11.03 -9.57 -13.71
N GLU A 27 -11.22 -10.20 -12.55
CA GLU A 27 -12.12 -11.34 -12.39
C GLU A 27 -13.60 -10.91 -12.25
N LEU A 28 -13.87 -9.64 -11.94
CA LEU A 28 -15.23 -9.12 -11.85
C LEU A 28 -15.86 -8.98 -13.25
N LEU A 29 -17.06 -9.54 -13.42
CA LEU A 29 -17.86 -9.43 -14.66
C LEU A 29 -18.53 -8.06 -14.84
N MET A 30 -18.17 -7.08 -14.04
CA MET A 30 -18.75 -5.73 -14.05
C MET A 30 -17.66 -4.67 -14.04
N GLU A 31 -17.96 -3.52 -14.64
CA GLU A 31 -17.04 -2.40 -14.67
C GLU A 31 -16.91 -1.75 -13.29
N VAL A 32 -15.68 -1.71 -12.76
CA VAL A 32 -15.33 -0.96 -11.56
C VAL A 32 -14.58 0.30 -11.97
N LYS A 33 -15.24 1.46 -11.79
CA LYS A 33 -14.70 2.76 -12.25
C LYS A 33 -13.46 3.22 -11.48
N SER A 34 -13.44 2.99 -10.17
CA SER A 34 -12.29 3.31 -9.32
C SER A 34 -12.29 2.43 -8.08
N VAL A 35 -11.10 2.12 -7.56
CA VAL A 35 -10.90 1.43 -6.30
C VAL A 35 -9.93 2.26 -5.45
N PRO A 36 -10.42 2.94 -4.40
CA PRO A 36 -9.53 3.67 -3.50
C PRO A 36 -8.68 2.68 -2.70
N LEU A 37 -7.38 2.97 -2.63
CA LEU A 37 -6.40 2.24 -1.83
C LEU A 37 -6.01 3.09 -0.62
N TRP A 38 -5.91 2.48 0.55
CA TRP A 38 -5.66 3.19 1.81
C TRP A 38 -4.36 2.76 2.44
N THR A 39 -3.60 3.72 2.98
CA THR A 39 -2.38 3.47 3.76
C THR A 39 -2.37 4.35 5.01
N TYR A 40 -1.88 3.80 6.12
CA TYR A 40 -1.65 4.56 7.36
C TYR A 40 -0.27 5.23 7.41
N SER A 41 0.54 5.01 6.39
CA SER A 41 1.88 5.59 6.31
C SER A 41 1.87 6.82 5.41
N ILE A 42 1.98 7.99 6.04
CA ILE A 42 2.15 9.27 5.34
C ILE A 42 3.41 9.23 4.47
N ILE A 43 4.46 8.53 4.91
CA ILE A 43 5.71 8.39 4.16
C ILE A 43 5.47 7.59 2.87
N VAL A 44 4.75 6.45 2.96
CA VAL A 44 4.39 5.67 1.77
C VAL A 44 3.49 6.48 0.83
N LEU A 45 2.47 7.16 1.35
CA LEU A 45 1.59 7.98 0.52
C LEU A 45 2.37 9.07 -0.21
N ARG A 46 3.31 9.72 0.48
CA ARG A 46 4.19 10.73 -0.12
C ARG A 46 5.06 10.12 -1.22
N PHE A 47 5.69 8.97 -0.98
CA PHE A 47 6.49 8.30 -2.00
C PHE A 47 5.68 7.85 -3.22
N ILE A 48 4.43 7.47 -3.04
CA ILE A 48 3.55 7.11 -4.17
C ILE A 48 3.22 8.34 -5.02
N ARG A 49 3.03 9.51 -4.42
CA ARG A 49 2.63 10.73 -5.13
C ARG A 49 3.80 11.56 -5.66
N GLU A 50 4.94 11.51 -4.99
CA GLU A 50 6.12 12.31 -5.31
C GLU A 50 7.29 11.43 -5.74
N THR A 51 7.98 11.82 -6.81
CA THR A 51 9.25 11.22 -7.18
C THR A 51 10.38 11.89 -6.39
N SER A 52 11.00 11.17 -5.46
CA SER A 52 12.25 11.61 -4.83
C SER A 52 13.44 11.02 -5.58
N ASN A 53 14.45 11.83 -5.89
CA ASN A 53 15.67 11.37 -6.54
C ASN A 53 16.68 10.74 -5.56
N GLU A 54 16.40 10.76 -4.25
CA GLU A 54 17.32 10.32 -3.19
C GLU A 54 16.82 9.06 -2.45
N ILE A 55 16.14 8.15 -3.14
CA ILE A 55 15.66 6.88 -2.56
C ILE A 55 16.37 5.68 -3.18
N GLY A 56 16.70 4.69 -2.33
CA GLY A 56 17.43 3.49 -2.77
C GLY A 56 16.63 2.64 -3.77
N MET A 57 17.33 1.91 -4.63
CA MET A 57 16.75 1.11 -5.74
C MET A 57 15.61 0.17 -5.31
N SER A 58 15.69 -0.44 -4.12
CA SER A 58 14.60 -1.31 -3.62
C SER A 58 13.29 -0.57 -3.37
N VAL A 59 13.33 0.73 -3.06
CA VAL A 59 12.14 1.59 -2.93
C VAL A 59 11.61 1.94 -4.31
N VAL A 60 12.50 2.36 -5.21
CA VAL A 60 12.16 2.72 -6.61
C VAL A 60 11.44 1.56 -7.32
N ASN A 61 11.95 0.34 -7.22
CA ASN A 61 11.33 -0.83 -7.85
C ASN A 61 9.91 -1.08 -7.33
N ARG A 62 9.66 -0.85 -6.03
CA ARG A 62 8.32 -1.02 -5.44
C ARG A 62 7.36 0.09 -5.86
N LEU A 63 7.84 1.33 -5.93
CA LEU A 63 7.05 2.45 -6.44
C LEU A 63 6.67 2.23 -7.90
N SER A 64 7.61 1.76 -8.73
CA SER A 64 7.31 1.36 -10.12
C SER A 64 6.18 0.33 -10.15
N SER A 65 6.28 -0.76 -9.37
CA SER A 65 5.22 -1.76 -9.33
C SER A 65 3.87 -1.19 -8.87
N ILE A 66 3.85 -0.28 -7.89
CA ILE A 66 2.62 0.37 -7.43
C ILE A 66 2.02 1.23 -8.55
N HIS A 67 2.83 2.00 -9.28
CA HIS A 67 2.41 2.85 -10.38
C HIS A 67 1.94 2.05 -11.60
N ASP A 68 2.54 0.89 -11.85
CA ASP A 68 2.13 -0.03 -12.93
C ASP A 68 0.77 -0.70 -12.61
N LEU A 69 0.48 -0.94 -11.32
CA LEU A 69 -0.72 -1.65 -10.87
C LEU A 69 -1.88 -0.73 -10.46
N SER A 70 -1.62 0.55 -10.20
CA SER A 70 -2.64 1.47 -9.67
C SER A 70 -2.31 2.94 -9.97
N ASN A 71 -3.36 3.77 -10.05
CA ASN A 71 -3.18 5.22 -10.18
C ASN A 71 -2.77 5.83 -8.82
N PRO A 72 -1.67 6.60 -8.72
CA PRO A 72 -1.26 7.33 -7.52
C PRO A 72 -2.36 8.17 -6.86
N ASP A 73 -3.26 8.76 -7.65
CA ASP A 73 -4.35 9.62 -7.16
C ASP A 73 -5.43 8.83 -6.40
N TYR A 74 -5.45 7.50 -6.56
CA TYR A 74 -6.39 6.63 -5.84
C TYR A 74 -5.86 6.16 -4.49
N TRP A 75 -4.66 6.60 -4.09
CA TRP A 75 -4.10 6.32 -2.77
C TRP A 75 -4.48 7.41 -1.78
N TRP A 76 -4.99 6.99 -0.62
CA TRP A 76 -5.48 7.86 0.44
C TRP A 76 -4.86 7.50 1.79
N TYR A 77 -4.74 8.50 2.65
CA TYR A 77 -4.33 8.31 4.04
C TYR A 77 -5.53 7.89 4.88
N VAL A 78 -5.33 6.89 5.75
CA VAL A 78 -6.23 6.55 6.86
C VAL A 78 -5.43 6.56 8.15
N ASP A 79 -5.94 7.12 9.24
CA ASP A 79 -5.21 7.05 10.50
C ASP A 79 -5.12 5.60 11.02
N THR A 80 -4.10 5.30 11.80
CA THR A 80 -3.85 3.95 12.32
C THR A 80 -5.03 3.36 13.10
N LYS A 81 -5.81 4.18 13.81
CA LYS A 81 -6.94 3.69 14.62
C LYS A 81 -8.15 3.34 13.75
N SER A 82 -8.29 4.00 12.61
CA SER A 82 -9.35 3.73 11.63
C SER A 82 -8.91 2.84 10.48
N ASN A 83 -7.65 2.40 10.43
CA ASN A 83 -7.15 1.48 9.42
C ASN A 83 -7.72 0.07 9.64
N PRO A 84 -8.62 -0.43 8.76
CA PRO A 84 -9.22 -1.75 8.95
C PRO A 84 -8.20 -2.89 8.93
N ALA A 85 -7.08 -2.71 8.21
CA ALA A 85 -6.00 -3.68 8.17
C ALA A 85 -5.30 -3.80 9.54
N ASP A 86 -5.05 -2.69 10.24
CA ASP A 86 -4.41 -2.74 11.56
C ASP A 86 -5.33 -3.29 12.64
N LEU A 87 -6.64 -3.01 12.56
CA LEU A 87 -7.64 -3.63 13.44
C LEU A 87 -7.64 -5.16 13.29
N THR A 88 -7.46 -5.66 12.06
CA THR A 88 -7.36 -7.10 11.80
C THR A 88 -6.01 -7.67 12.28
N TYR A 89 -4.89 -6.98 12.07
CA TYR A 89 -3.59 -7.40 12.59
C TYR A 89 -3.55 -7.41 14.13
N GLN A 90 -4.07 -6.38 14.80
CA GLN A 90 -4.13 -6.35 16.27
C GLN A 90 -4.97 -7.50 16.84
N GLY A 91 -6.10 -7.83 16.21
CA GLY A 91 -6.91 -8.99 16.58
C GLY A 91 -6.18 -10.32 16.44
N MET A 92 -5.25 -10.44 15.47
CA MET A 92 -4.42 -11.64 15.28
C MET A 92 -3.33 -11.80 16.36
N TYR A 93 -2.83 -10.69 16.93
CA TYR A 93 -1.81 -10.72 17.99
C TYR A 93 -2.38 -10.81 19.42
N GLN A 94 -3.69 -10.68 19.62
CA GLN A 94 -4.34 -10.84 20.94
C GLN A 94 -4.73 -12.29 21.30
N LYS A 95 -4.24 -13.29 20.56
CA LYS A 95 -4.26 -14.69 21.01
C LYS A 95 -2.84 -15.15 21.28
N GLY A 96 -2.43 -15.07 22.55
CA GLY A 96 -1.17 -15.56 23.10
C GLY A 96 -1.11 -15.31 24.58
#